data_AF-A0A534K6F5-F1
#
_entry.id   AF-A0A534K6F5-F1
#
_cell.length_a   1.000
_cell.length_b   1.000
_cell.length_c   1.000
_cell.angle_alpha   90.00
_cell.angle_beta   90.00
_cell.angle_gamma   90.00
#
_symmetry.space_group_name_H-M   'P 1'
#
loop_
_entity.id
_entity.type
_entity.pdbx_description
1 polymer ?
#
loop_
_entity_poly.entity_id
_entity_poly.type
_entity_poly.pdbx_seq_one_letter_code
_entity_poly.pdbx_strand_id
1 'polypeptide(L)'
;MAAPMPSPVKLSSAALTGILVIVGLMAAGIFAWILVLAPGMFFDQRLWWTGFVALLFAFVSFLAYAGTESRPLQRMAGGLFVISAGSFYGSIFTSRNDTGTMILWSVVLSVIVVIVLIGVFVMARDAEATQARTARRRLTP
;
A
#
# COMPACT_ATOMS: atom_id res chain seq x y z
N MET A 1 -30.51 8.00 18.37
CA MET A 1 -29.25 8.22 19.13
C MET A 1 -28.13 7.61 18.30
N ALA A 2 -27.22 8.42 17.75
CA ALA A 2 -26.08 7.90 17.01
C ALA A 2 -25.10 7.29 18.03
N ALA A 3 -24.70 6.04 17.83
CA ALA A 3 -23.70 5.38 18.67
C ALA A 3 -22.42 6.24 18.71
N PRO A 4 -21.74 6.37 19.88
CA PRO A 4 -20.46 7.06 19.95
C PRO A 4 -19.50 6.36 19.00
N MET A 5 -19.00 7.06 17.98
CA MET A 5 -17.97 6.48 17.12
C MET A 5 -16.76 6.13 17.99
N PRO A 6 -16.19 4.91 17.85
CA PRO A 6 -15.02 4.50 18.63
C PRO A 6 -13.92 5.55 18.49
N SER A 7 -13.39 6.04 19.61
CA SER A 7 -12.27 6.96 19.59
C SER A 7 -11.06 6.27 18.95
N PRO A 8 -10.36 6.89 17.99
CA PRO A 8 -9.21 6.27 17.34
C PRO A 8 -8.15 5.92 18.38
N VAL A 9 -7.61 4.70 18.30
CA VAL A 9 -6.60 4.20 19.24
C VAL A 9 -5.30 4.94 18.96
N LYS A 10 -4.95 5.90 19.82
CA LYS A 10 -3.66 6.61 19.76
C LYS A 10 -2.55 5.69 20.27
N LEU A 11 -1.83 5.06 19.35
CA LEU A 11 -0.56 4.40 19.64
C LEU A 11 0.49 5.43 20.09
N SER A 12 1.28 5.07 21.11
CA SER A 12 2.48 5.82 21.46
C SER A 12 3.43 5.88 20.26
N SER A 13 4.04 7.04 20.01
CA SER A 13 4.96 7.26 18.89
C SER A 13 6.10 6.22 18.83
N ALA A 14 6.57 5.78 20.00
CA ALA A 14 7.59 4.73 20.12
C ALA A 14 7.07 3.37 19.65
N ALA A 15 5.85 2.99 20.02
CA ALA A 15 5.23 1.74 19.60
C ALA A 15 4.94 1.72 18.10
N LEU A 16 4.45 2.83 17.54
CA LEU A 16 4.23 2.97 16.10
C LEU A 16 5.54 2.83 15.32
N THR A 17 6.61 3.48 15.79
CA THR A 17 7.93 3.39 15.17
C THR A 17 8.47 1.96 15.22
N GLY A 18 8.32 1.27 16.36
CA GLY A 18 8.70 -0.14 16.48
C GLY A 18 7.97 -1.04 15.49
N ILE A 19 6.65 -0.87 15.34
CA ILE A 19 5.85 -1.62 14.37
C ILE A 19 6.33 -1.35 12.95
N LEU A 20 6.56 -0.09 12.58
CA LEU A 20 7.06 0.28 11.24
C LEU A 20 8.41 -0.38 10.94
N VAL A 21 9.33 -0.40 11.91
CA VAL A 21 10.65 -1.01 11.74
C VAL A 21 10.54 -2.52 11.56
N ILE A 22 9.73 -3.20 12.38
CA ILE A 22 9.53 -4.65 12.27
C ILE A 22 8.91 -5.01 10.93
N VAL A 23 7.84 -4.31 10.52
CA VAL A 23 7.17 -4.54 9.25
C VAL A 23 8.12 -4.25 8.07
N GLY A 24 8.89 -3.18 8.15
CA GLY A 24 9.89 -2.82 7.13
C GLY A 24 10.98 -3.89 6.99
N LEU A 25 11.51 -4.40 8.11
CA LEU A 25 12.51 -5.47 8.10
C LEU A 25 11.93 -6.79 7.57
N MET A 26 10.70 -7.14 7.95
CA MET A 26 10.01 -8.32 7.42
C MET A 26 9.82 -8.22 5.91
N ALA A 27 9.34 -7.08 5.41
CA ALA A 27 9.18 -6.85 3.98
C ALA A 27 10.51 -6.92 3.24
N ALA A 28 11.56 -6.28 3.77
CA ALA A 28 12.90 -6.31 3.18
C ALA A 28 13.47 -7.75 3.12
N GLY A 29 13.30 -8.53 4.19
CA GLY A 29 13.75 -9.93 4.22
C GLY A 29 13.04 -10.80 3.20
N ILE A 30 11.70 -10.66 3.09
CA ILE A 30 10.93 -11.42 2.09
C ILE A 30 11.30 -10.98 0.68
N PHE A 31 11.46 -9.68 0.41
CA PHE A 31 11.87 -9.18 -0.89
C PHE A 31 13.26 -9.69 -1.28
N ALA A 32 14.23 -9.65 -0.37
CA ALA A 32 15.57 -10.19 -0.59
C ALA A 32 15.51 -11.69 -0.93
N TRP A 33 14.68 -12.45 -0.21
CA TRP A 33 14.51 -13.87 -0.48
C TRP A 33 13.90 -14.14 -1.86
N ILE A 34 12.79 -13.48 -2.21
CA ILE A 34 12.11 -13.68 -3.50
C ILE A 34 13.02 -13.27 -4.67
N LEU A 35 13.67 -12.11 -4.56
CA LEU A 35 14.42 -11.55 -5.69
C LEU A 35 15.77 -12.25 -5.89
N VAL A 36 16.44 -12.67 -4.81
CA VAL A 36 17.83 -13.15 -4.88
C VAL A 36 17.92 -14.66 -4.67
N LEU A 37 17.18 -15.21 -3.71
CA LEU A 37 17.42 -16.57 -3.19
C LEU A 37 16.44 -17.62 -3.72
N ALA A 38 15.30 -17.24 -4.30
CA ALA A 38 14.28 -18.16 -4.79
C ALA A 38 14.80 -19.03 -5.95
N PRO A 39 15.17 -20.31 -5.70
CA PRO A 39 15.74 -21.17 -6.72
C PRO A 39 14.61 -21.71 -7.62
N GLY A 40 14.84 -21.75 -8.93
CA GLY A 40 13.89 -22.29 -9.91
C GLY A 40 12.79 -21.34 -10.41
N MET A 41 12.67 -20.12 -9.87
CA MET A 41 11.78 -19.10 -10.43
C MET A 41 12.47 -18.24 -11.48
N PHE A 42 11.81 -18.05 -12.63
CA PHE A 42 12.20 -17.06 -13.62
C PHE A 42 12.00 -15.64 -13.08
N PHE A 43 12.70 -14.68 -13.68
CA PHE A 43 12.74 -13.29 -13.19
C PHE A 43 11.35 -12.63 -13.19
N ASP A 44 10.52 -12.92 -14.20
CA ASP A 44 9.14 -12.46 -14.30
C ASP A 44 8.27 -12.99 -13.15
N GLN A 45 8.45 -14.27 -12.77
CA GLN A 45 7.74 -14.87 -11.63
C GLN A 45 8.21 -14.26 -10.30
N ARG A 46 9.51 -13.99 -10.14
CA ARG A 46 10.04 -13.33 -8.94
C ARG A 46 9.40 -11.95 -8.77
N LEU A 47 9.35 -11.16 -9.84
CA LEU A 47 8.70 -9.84 -9.83
C LEU A 47 7.20 -9.92 -9.55
N TRP A 48 6.51 -10.94 -10.09
CA TRP A 48 5.10 -11.16 -9.78
C TRP A 48 4.87 -11.38 -8.28
N TRP A 49 5.66 -12.26 -7.66
CA TRP A 49 5.58 -12.56 -6.24
C TRP A 49 5.99 -11.38 -5.36
N THR A 50 7.03 -10.63 -5.74
CA THR A 50 7.40 -9.39 -5.05
C THR A 50 6.25 -8.38 -5.10
N GLY A 51 5.62 -8.24 -6.27
CA GLY A 51 4.46 -7.36 -6.46
C GLY A 51 3.28 -7.74 -5.57
N PHE A 52 2.97 -9.04 -5.51
CA PHE A 52 1.89 -9.58 -4.68
C PHE A 52 2.14 -9.39 -3.18
N VAL A 53 3.34 -9.72 -2.71
CA VAL A 53 3.70 -9.56 -1.29
C VAL A 53 3.70 -8.08 -0.90
N ALA A 54 4.22 -7.20 -1.75
CA ALA A 54 4.18 -5.76 -1.53
C ALA A 54 2.74 -5.25 -1.43
N LEU A 55 1.81 -5.78 -2.23
CA LEU A 55 0.38 -5.43 -2.16
C LEU A 55 -0.22 -5.86 -0.81
N LEU A 56 0.10 -7.06 -0.32
CA LEU A 56 -0.38 -7.53 0.98
C LEU A 56 0.12 -6.65 2.12
N PHE A 57 1.42 -6.32 2.14
CA PHE A 57 1.95 -5.41 3.14
C PHE A 57 1.36 -4.00 3.02
N ALA A 58 1.14 -3.51 1.80
CA ALA A 58 0.47 -2.24 1.58
C ALA A 58 -0.95 -2.24 2.15
N PHE A 59 -1.70 -3.31 1.91
CA PHE A 59 -3.06 -3.48 2.41
C PHE A 59 -3.10 -3.57 3.94
N VAL A 60 -2.24 -4.38 4.56
CA VAL A 60 -2.13 -4.46 6.03
C VAL A 60 -1.76 -3.10 6.64
N SER A 61 -0.80 -2.40 6.03
CA SER A 61 -0.40 -1.06 6.46
C SER A 61 -1.54 -0.05 6.33
N PHE A 62 -2.34 -0.18 5.28
CA PHE A 62 -3.53 0.65 5.05
C PHE A 62 -4.63 0.34 6.08
N LEU A 63 -4.89 -0.92 6.41
CA LEU A 63 -5.83 -1.28 7.47
C LEU A 63 -5.39 -0.72 8.83
N ALA A 64 -4.10 -0.82 9.14
CA ALA A 64 -3.54 -0.23 10.35
C ALA A 64 -3.63 1.30 10.35
N TYR A 65 -3.49 1.96 9.18
CA TYR A 65 -3.79 3.38 9.02
C TYR A 65 -5.27 3.67 9.28
N ALA A 66 -6.19 2.89 8.71
CA ALA A 66 -7.64 3.09 8.89
C ALA A 66 -8.06 3.01 10.38
N GLY A 67 -7.39 2.17 11.18
CA GLY A 67 -7.64 2.08 12.62
C GLY A 67 -6.96 3.13 13.50
N THR A 68 -5.92 3.82 13.00
CA THR A 68 -5.05 4.70 13.80
C THR A 68 -4.94 6.14 13.30
N GLU A 69 -5.38 6.40 12.07
CA GLU A 69 -5.18 7.65 11.30
C GLU A 69 -3.73 8.17 11.25
N SER A 70 -2.75 7.28 11.45
CA SER A 70 -1.35 7.68 11.52
C SER A 70 -0.72 7.87 10.12
N ARG A 71 -0.31 9.11 9.82
CA ARG A 71 0.34 9.48 8.53
C ARG A 71 1.54 8.60 8.16
N PRO A 72 2.39 8.12 9.08
CA PRO A 72 3.48 7.22 8.74
C PRO A 72 3.01 5.90 8.10
N LEU A 73 1.94 5.29 8.62
CA LEU A 73 1.37 4.06 8.05
C LEU A 73 0.76 4.30 6.67
N GLN A 74 0.12 5.46 6.48
CA GLN A 74 -0.38 5.87 5.16
C GLN A 74 0.75 5.96 4.12
N ARG A 75 1.88 6.59 4.49
CA ARG A 75 3.05 6.71 3.60
C ARG A 75 3.68 5.35 3.30
N MET A 76 3.77 4.47 4.31
CA MET A 76 4.27 3.11 4.13
C MET A 76 3.39 2.30 3.19
N ALA A 77 2.06 2.36 3.37
CA ALA A 77 1.10 1.71 2.48
C ALA A 77 1.24 2.22 1.03
N GLY A 78 1.36 3.54 0.85
CA GLY A 78 1.58 4.14 -0.47
C GLY A 78 2.89 3.70 -1.13
N GLY A 79 4.00 3.69 -0.37
CA GLY A 79 5.30 3.24 -0.88
C GLY A 79 5.29 1.77 -1.30
N LEU A 80 4.71 0.90 -0.47
CA LEU A 80 4.56 -0.52 -0.77
C LEU A 80 3.63 -0.77 -1.96
N PHE A 81 2.57 0.04 -2.11
CA PHE A 81 1.70 -0.03 -3.28
C PHE A 81 2.44 0.35 -4.57
N VAL A 82 3.32 1.36 -4.55
CA VAL A 82 4.15 1.72 -5.71
C VAL A 82 5.12 0.59 -6.06
N ILE A 83 5.77 -0.02 -5.06
CA ILE A 83 6.64 -1.20 -5.26
C ILE A 83 5.83 -2.34 -5.89
N SER A 84 4.59 -2.55 -5.41
CA SER A 84 3.69 -3.57 -5.94
C SER A 84 3.39 -3.34 -7.43
N ALA A 85 2.90 -2.14 -7.77
CA ALA A 85 2.58 -1.78 -9.15
C ALA A 85 3.81 -1.91 -10.06
N GLY A 86 4.95 -1.35 -9.65
CA GLY A 86 6.19 -1.44 -10.42
C GLY A 86 6.64 -2.88 -10.65
N SER A 87 6.50 -3.75 -9.65
CA SER A 87 6.87 -5.16 -9.76
C SER A 87 5.91 -5.93 -10.69
N PHE A 88 4.61 -5.65 -10.67
CA PHE A 88 3.65 -6.26 -11.61
C PHE A 88 3.91 -5.83 -13.06
N TYR A 89 4.15 -4.54 -13.32
CA TYR A 89 4.54 -4.09 -14.66
C TYR A 89 5.86 -4.71 -15.09
N GLY A 90 6.86 -4.73 -14.20
CA GLY A 90 8.14 -5.38 -14.47
C GLY A 90 7.99 -6.86 -14.82
N SER A 91 7.12 -7.60 -14.10
CA SER A 91 6.80 -8.99 -14.40
C SER A 91 6.24 -9.15 -15.81
N ILE A 92 5.33 -8.27 -16.24
CA ILE A 92 4.74 -8.31 -17.59
C ILE A 92 5.80 -8.05 -18.67
N PHE A 93 6.65 -7.02 -18.50
CA PHE A 93 7.64 -6.64 -19.51
C PHE A 93 8.87 -7.55 -19.56
N THR A 94 9.14 -8.30 -18.48
CA THR A 94 10.24 -9.28 -18.42
C THR A 94 9.78 -10.70 -18.76
N SER A 95 8.48 -10.90 -18.96
CA SER A 95 7.91 -12.19 -19.33
C SER A 95 8.33 -12.60 -20.75
N ARG A 96 8.34 -13.91 -21.02
CA ARG A 96 8.61 -14.46 -22.37
C ARG A 96 7.34 -14.61 -23.22
N ASN A 97 6.24 -13.98 -22.80
CA ASN A 97 4.96 -14.04 -23.48
C ASN A 97 4.96 -13.24 -24.78
N ASP A 98 4.03 -13.57 -25.68
CA ASP A 98 3.80 -12.81 -26.91
C ASP A 98 3.41 -11.34 -26.59
N THR A 99 3.82 -10.43 -27.48
CA THR A 99 3.58 -8.98 -27.33
C THR A 99 2.10 -8.63 -27.14
N GLY A 100 1.20 -9.35 -27.82
CA GLY A 100 -0.25 -9.15 -27.66
C GLY A 100 -0.73 -9.42 -26.22
N THR A 101 -0.21 -10.48 -25.60
CA THR A 101 -0.52 -10.85 -24.22
C THR A 101 0.06 -9.83 -23.23
N MET A 102 1.27 -9.32 -23.47
CA MET A 102 1.86 -8.26 -22.64
C MET A 102 1.03 -6.97 -22.67
N ILE A 103 0.57 -6.54 -23.85
CA ILE A 103 -0.26 -5.35 -24.00
C ILE A 103 -1.59 -5.54 -23.26
N LEU A 104 -2.24 -6.69 -23.45
CA LEU A 104 -3.51 -6.99 -22.78
C LEU A 104 -3.37 -6.88 -21.25
N TRP A 105 -2.37 -7.55 -20.66
CA TRP A 105 -2.14 -7.50 -19.22
C TRP A 105 -1.73 -6.11 -18.72
N SER A 106 -0.95 -5.37 -19.52
CA SER A 106 -0.57 -3.99 -19.17
C SER A 106 -1.78 -3.06 -19.12
N VAL A 107 -2.71 -3.20 -20.07
CA VAL A 107 -3.97 -2.43 -20.09
C VAL A 107 -4.84 -2.80 -18.89
N VAL A 108 -5.04 -4.09 -18.63
CA VAL A 108 -5.81 -4.56 -17.47
C VAL A 108 -5.21 -4.02 -16.16
N LEU A 109 -3.89 -4.11 -16.00
CA LEU A 109 -3.20 -3.60 -14.83
C LEU A 109 -3.32 -2.06 -14.72
N SER A 110 -3.26 -1.34 -15.84
CA SER A 110 -3.44 0.12 -15.87
C SER A 110 -4.81 0.54 -15.36
N VAL A 111 -5.87 -0.15 -15.82
CA VAL A 111 -7.24 0.12 -15.35
C VAL A 111 -7.35 -0.12 -13.85
N ILE A 112 -6.79 -1.23 -13.35
CA ILE A 112 -6.80 -1.54 -11.91
C ILE A 112 -6.09 -0.44 -11.10
N VAL A 113 -4.90 -0.02 -11.53
CA VAL A 113 -4.13 1.03 -10.85
C VAL A 113 -4.90 2.35 -10.83
N VAL A 114 -5.54 2.74 -11.94
CA VAL A 114 -6.35 3.96 -12.00
C VAL A 114 -7.52 3.91 -11.02
N ILE A 115 -8.23 2.77 -10.93
CA ILE A 115 -9.32 2.59 -9.97
C ILE A 115 -8.81 2.78 -8.53
N VAL A 116 -7.66 2.18 -8.20
CA VAL A 116 -7.07 2.34 -6.86
C VAL A 116 -6.67 3.79 -6.59
N LEU A 117 -6.04 4.48 -7.56
CA LEU A 117 -5.66 5.88 -7.41
C LEU A 117 -6.88 6.79 -7.20
N ILE A 118 -7.99 6.54 -7.91
CA ILE A 118 -9.25 7.25 -7.69
C ILE A 118 -9.74 7.02 -6.26
N GLY A 119 -9.74 5.77 -5.78
CA GLY A 119 -10.12 5.44 -4.41
C GLY A 119 -9.27 6.18 -3.36
N VAL A 120 -7.94 6.17 -3.53
CA VAL A 120 -7.02 6.90 -2.65
C VAL A 120 -7.26 8.41 -2.71
N PHE A 121 -7.52 8.96 -3.90
CA PHE A 121 -7.81 10.39 -4.07
C PHE A 121 -9.08 10.80 -3.33
N VAL A 122 -10.17 10.03 -3.45
CA VAL A 122 -11.42 10.28 -2.74
C VAL A 122 -11.21 10.22 -1.23
N MET A 123 -10.54 9.18 -0.73
CA MET A 123 -10.24 9.03 0.69
C MET A 123 -9.35 10.17 1.23
N ALA A 124 -8.38 10.65 0.44
CA ALA A 124 -7.53 11.77 0.83
C ALA A 124 -8.35 13.06 0.96
N ARG A 125 -9.31 13.30 0.07
CA ARG A 125 -10.20 14.47 0.13
C ARG A 125 -11.11 14.46 1.34
N ASP A 126 -11.66 13.31 1.68
CA ASP A 126 -12.52 13.17 2.86
C ASP A 126 -11.73 13.42 4.16
N ALA A 127 -10.47 12.98 4.22
CA ALA A 127 -9.59 13.24 5.35
C ALA A 127 -9.27 14.73 5.52
N GLU A 128 -8.99 15.45 4.43
CA GLU A 128 -8.77 16.91 4.46
C GLU A 128 -10.00 17.68 4.96
N ALA A 129 -11.20 17.32 4.47
CA ALA A 129 -12.45 17.94 4.89
C ALA A 129 -12.73 17.73 6.40
N THR A 130 -12.40 16.54 6.91
CA THR A 130 -12.59 16.19 8.33
C THR A 130 -11.60 16.95 9.23
N GLN A 131 -10.34 17.09 8.82
CA GLN A 131 -9.34 17.89 9.55
C GLN A 131 -9.73 19.38 9.58
N ALA A 132 -10.21 19.93 8.47
CA ALA A 132 -10.66 21.33 8.41
C ALA A 132 -11.83 21.62 9.36
N ARG A 133 -12.80 20.70 9.45
CA ARG A 133 -13.94 20.82 10.39
C ARG A 133 -13.49 20.77 11.85
N THR A 134 -12.55 19.89 12.17
CA THR A 134 -12.02 19.72 13.53
C THR A 134 -11.15 20.91 13.95
N ALA A 135 -10.36 21.46 13.02
CA ALA A 135 -9.57 22.67 13.25
C ALA A 135 -10.46 23.89 13.49
N ARG A 136 -11.56 24.06 12.73
CA ARG A 136 -12.54 25.14 12.97
C ARG A 136 -13.20 25.03 14.35
N ARG A 137 -13.62 23.84 14.79
CA ARG A 137 -14.20 23.63 16.14
C ARG A 137 -13.24 23.96 17.29
N ARG A 138 -11.92 23.90 17.06
CA ARG A 138 -10.93 24.35 18.07
C ARG A 138 -10.75 25.86 18.12
N LEU A 139 -11.02 26.56 17.02
CA LEU A 139 -10.85 28.01 16.90
C LEU A 139 -12.11 28.79 17.28
N THR A 140 -13.28 28.16 17.19
CA THR A 140 -14.57 28.70 17.65
C THR A 140 -15.27 27.62 18.49
N PRO A 141 -15.18 27.67 19.83
CA PRO A 141 -15.90 26.76 20.72
C PRO A 141 -17.41 27.02 20.74
#